data_AF-A0A934Q0T5-F1
#
_entry.id   AF-A0A934Q0T5-F1
#
_cell.length_a   1.000
_cell.length_b   1.000
_cell.length_c   1.000
_cell.angle_alpha   90.00
_cell.angle_beta   90.00
_cell.angle_gamma   90.00
#
_symmetry.space_group_name_H-M   'P 1'
#
loop_
_entity.id
_entity.type
_entity.pdbx_description
1 polymer ?
#
loop_
_entity_poly.entity_id
_entity_poly.type
_entity_poly.pdbx_seq_one_letter_code
_entity_poly.pdbx_strand_id
1 'polypeptide(L)'
;MDGNDNMLLLVAVLVAILAVVAIWLWSRRSRSQHLERYFGPEYHREVARTGSRDKAEAELMARQKRVEDLHIVPLAPTDAQRFTQQWRAVQARFVDNPRGALAEADQLVRDLMQRRGYPMGEFEQRAADISVHHPQVVEHYRAAHLIADGDRRGQVDTEGMRQAVIHYRALFAELLETRDDDRDGGRAHHHGMRTQS
;
A
#
# COMPACT_ATOMS: atom_id res chain seq x y z
N MET A 1 -29.62 51.72 10.48
CA MET A 1 -29.28 50.36 10.92
C MET A 1 -29.59 50.31 12.38
N ASP A 2 -30.74 49.74 12.69
CA ASP A 2 -31.27 49.72 14.03
C ASP A 2 -30.50 48.66 14.83
N GLY A 3 -30.45 48.75 16.17
CA GLY A 3 -29.66 47.83 17.00
C GLY A 3 -29.98 46.35 16.74
N ASN A 4 -31.20 46.06 16.28
CA ASN A 4 -31.63 44.72 15.88
C ASN A 4 -30.98 44.23 14.57
N ASP A 5 -30.72 45.10 13.59
CA ASP A 5 -30.04 44.71 12.34
C ASP A 5 -28.60 44.29 12.63
N ASN A 6 -27.90 45.05 13.48
CA ASN A 6 -26.56 44.68 13.93
C ASN A 6 -26.56 43.40 14.78
N MET A 7 -27.57 43.22 15.64
CA MET A 7 -27.73 41.98 16.42
C MET A 7 -27.96 40.77 15.50
N LEU A 8 -28.85 40.89 14.51
CA LEU A 8 -29.14 39.83 13.54
C LEU A 8 -27.91 39.50 12.69
N LEU A 9 -27.16 40.51 12.25
CA LEU A 9 -25.90 40.31 11.52
C LEU A 9 -24.85 39.60 12.38
N LEU A 10 -24.68 39.99 13.64
CA LEU A 10 -23.74 39.33 14.56
C LEU A 10 -24.12 37.87 14.81
N VAL A 11 -25.41 37.59 15.01
CA VAL A 11 -25.92 36.21 15.17
C VAL A 11 -25.68 35.40 13.89
N ALA A 12 -25.96 35.96 12.71
CA ALA A 12 -25.73 35.29 11.43
C ALA A 12 -24.24 34.95 11.21
N VAL A 13 -23.32 35.87 11.52
CA VAL A 13 -21.88 35.64 11.42
C VAL A 13 -21.42 34.57 12.40
N LEU A 14 -21.91 34.59 13.65
CA LEU A 14 -21.58 33.59 14.64
C LEU A 14 -22.04 32.19 14.20
N VAL A 15 -23.26 32.07 13.70
CA VAL A 15 -23.80 30.80 13.17
C VAL A 15 -22.98 30.32 11.98
N ALA A 16 -22.59 31.21 11.06
CA ALA A 16 -21.74 30.85 9.93
C ALA A 16 -20.36 30.31 10.38
N ILE A 17 -19.72 30.95 11.36
CA ILE A 17 -18.44 30.48 11.92
C ILE A 17 -18.61 29.09 12.56
N LEU A 18 -19.66 28.91 13.38
CA LEU A 18 -19.94 27.62 14.01
C LEU A 18 -20.20 26.51 12.98
N ALA A 19 -20.93 26.82 11.90
CA ALA A 19 -21.17 25.88 10.80
C ALA A 19 -19.86 25.47 10.11
N VAL A 20 -18.97 26.42 9.80
CA VAL A 20 -17.66 26.14 9.20
C VAL A 20 -16.80 25.26 10.11
N VAL A 21 -16.77 25.55 11.42
CA VAL A 21 -16.02 24.73 12.40
C VAL A 21 -16.61 23.33 12.49
N ALA A 22 -17.93 23.18 12.53
CA ALA A 22 -18.59 21.88 12.57
C ALA A 22 -18.27 21.04 11.31
N ILE A 23 -18.35 21.65 10.12
CA ILE A 23 -17.98 21.01 8.85
C ILE A 23 -16.51 20.59 8.86
N TRP A 24 -15.61 21.47 9.34
CA TRP A 24 -14.18 21.17 9.43
C TRP A 24 -13.92 19.97 10.35
N LEU A 25 -14.51 19.94 11.55
CA LEU A 25 -14.39 18.83 12.50
C LEU A 25 -14.94 17.52 11.94
N TRP A 26 -16.09 17.57 11.27
CA TRP A 26 -16.70 16.40 10.64
C TRP A 26 -15.82 15.86 9.48
N SER A 27 -15.34 16.76 8.61
CA SER A 27 -14.45 16.40 7.49
C SER A 27 -13.15 15.79 7.99
N ARG A 28 -12.59 16.30 9.10
CA ARG A 28 -11.36 15.78 9.71
C ARG A 28 -11.59 14.36 10.20
N ARG A 29 -12.66 14.15 10.98
CA ARG A 29 -12.98 12.81 11.51
C ARG A 29 -13.25 11.78 10.41
N SER A 30 -13.98 12.16 9.37
CA SER A 30 -14.29 11.26 8.24
C SER A 30 -13.03 10.89 7.46
N ARG A 31 -12.17 11.88 7.13
CA ARG A 31 -10.89 11.64 6.45
C ARG A 31 -9.99 10.70 7.24
N SER A 32 -9.85 10.95 8.54
CA SER A 32 -9.01 10.11 9.38
C SER A 32 -9.51 8.66 9.43
N GLN A 33 -10.83 8.44 9.54
CA GLN A 33 -11.39 7.09 9.52
C GLN A 33 -11.16 6.40 8.17
N HIS A 34 -11.24 7.14 7.06
CA HIS A 34 -10.96 6.58 5.74
C HIS A 34 -9.50 6.15 5.62
N LEU A 35 -8.56 7.02 6.01
CA LEU A 35 -7.12 6.71 5.99
C LEU A 35 -6.77 5.54 6.91
N GLU A 36 -7.33 5.51 8.11
CA GLU A 36 -7.12 4.42 9.06
C GLU A 36 -7.68 3.08 8.53
N ARG A 37 -8.85 3.08 7.89
CA ARG A 37 -9.41 1.87 7.26
C ARG A 37 -8.60 1.43 6.03
N TYR A 38 -8.09 2.38 5.24
CA TYR A 38 -7.36 2.10 4.01
C TYR A 38 -5.94 1.59 4.30
N PHE A 39 -5.18 2.31 5.12
CA PHE A 39 -3.80 2.00 5.45
C PHE A 39 -3.67 0.99 6.61
N GLY A 40 -4.67 0.87 7.47
CA GLY A 40 -4.70 -0.10 8.56
C GLY A 40 -3.50 0.05 9.52
N PRO A 41 -2.63 -0.97 9.65
CA PRO A 41 -1.43 -0.90 10.48
C PRO A 41 -0.47 0.24 10.09
N GLU A 42 -0.37 0.56 8.79
CA GLU A 42 0.50 1.64 8.31
C GLU A 42 0.09 3.01 8.86
N TYR A 43 -1.21 3.23 9.02
CA TYR A 43 -1.70 4.46 9.64
C TYR A 43 -1.16 4.61 11.07
N HIS A 44 -1.26 3.54 11.86
CA HIS A 44 -0.80 3.52 13.24
C HIS A 44 0.72 3.70 13.33
N ARG A 45 1.47 3.07 12.41
CA ARG A 45 2.93 3.25 12.28
C ARG A 45 3.29 4.71 12.00
N GLU A 46 2.64 5.35 11.04
CA GLU A 46 2.95 6.74 10.68
C GLU A 46 2.57 7.72 11.79
N VAL A 47 1.48 7.47 12.52
CA VAL A 47 1.13 8.24 13.72
C VAL A 47 2.20 8.09 14.80
N ALA A 48 2.67 6.87 15.06
CA ALA A 48 3.74 6.61 16.03
C ALA A 48 5.07 7.27 15.61
N ARG A 49 5.42 7.23 14.33
CA ARG A 49 6.66 7.81 13.79
C ARG A 49 6.67 9.34 13.85
N THR A 50 5.55 9.98 13.52
CA THR A 50 5.45 11.45 13.45
C THR A 50 5.08 12.11 14.78
N GLY A 51 4.49 11.35 15.71
CA GLY A 51 3.97 11.84 16.98
C GLY A 51 2.75 12.76 16.85
N SER A 52 2.18 12.89 15.64
CA SER A 52 1.05 13.78 15.37
C SER A 52 0.15 13.20 14.29
N ARG A 53 -1.12 13.03 14.62
CA ARG A 53 -2.14 12.55 13.69
C ARG A 53 -2.19 13.37 12.40
N ASP A 54 -2.19 14.71 12.52
CA ASP A 54 -2.30 15.59 11.35
C ASP A 54 -1.08 15.47 10.42
N LYS A 55 0.12 15.31 10.99
CA LYS A 55 1.35 15.11 10.20
C LYS A 55 1.36 13.73 9.52
N ALA A 56 0.94 12.68 10.24
CA ALA A 56 0.82 11.34 9.67
C ALA A 56 -0.17 11.30 8.50
N GLU A 57 -1.36 11.88 8.68
CA GLU A 57 -2.37 11.94 7.64
C GLU A 57 -1.90 12.74 6.43
N ALA A 58 -1.21 13.88 6.65
CA ALA A 58 -0.62 14.66 5.56
C ALA A 58 0.43 13.86 4.77
N GLU A 59 1.30 13.10 5.44
CA GLU A 59 2.29 12.23 4.79
C GLU A 59 1.62 11.10 3.99
N LEU A 60 0.61 10.43 4.56
CA LEU A 60 -0.12 9.36 3.87
C LEU A 60 -0.83 9.87 2.62
N MET A 61 -1.46 11.04 2.68
CA MET A 61 -2.08 11.68 1.52
C MET A 61 -1.02 12.09 0.47
N ALA A 62 0.11 12.65 0.91
CA ALA A 62 1.21 12.99 0.01
C ALA A 62 1.77 11.74 -0.69
N ARG A 63 1.86 10.61 0.03
CA ARG A 63 2.23 9.31 -0.52
C ARG A 63 1.23 8.82 -1.56
N GLN A 64 -0.07 8.89 -1.28
CA GLN A 64 -1.12 8.53 -2.27
C GLN A 64 -0.96 9.35 -3.54
N LYS A 65 -0.84 10.68 -3.42
CA LYS A 65 -0.67 11.58 -4.56
C LYS A 65 0.58 11.24 -5.38
N ARG A 66 1.72 10.99 -4.73
CA ARG A 66 2.94 10.57 -5.45
C ARG A 66 2.73 9.27 -6.21
N VAL A 67 2.04 8.30 -5.61
CA VAL A 67 1.77 6.99 -6.20
C VAL A 67 0.77 7.06 -7.35
N GLU A 68 -0.23 7.94 -7.27
CA GLU A 68 -1.15 8.22 -8.38
C GLU A 68 -0.43 8.73 -9.64
N ASP A 69 0.67 9.46 -9.47
CA ASP A 69 1.51 9.93 -10.58
C ASP A 69 2.46 8.84 -11.13
N LEU A 70 2.55 7.67 -10.47
CA LEU A 70 3.37 6.55 -10.93
C LEU A 70 2.62 5.69 -11.95
N HIS A 71 3.32 5.27 -12.99
CA HIS A 71 2.81 4.33 -13.97
C HIS A 71 2.97 2.89 -13.47
N ILE A 72 2.20 2.53 -12.44
CA ILE A 72 2.23 1.17 -11.88
C ILE A 72 1.34 0.25 -12.72
N VAL A 73 1.95 -0.73 -13.37
CA VAL A 73 1.27 -1.63 -14.31
C VAL A 73 1.04 -3.02 -13.73
N PRO A 74 -0.03 -3.73 -14.15
CA PRO A 74 -0.14 -5.16 -13.95
C PRO A 74 1.04 -5.90 -14.58
N LEU A 75 1.44 -7.00 -13.96
CA LEU A 75 2.53 -7.82 -14.49
C LEU A 75 2.04 -8.65 -15.69
N ALA A 76 2.81 -8.66 -16.78
CA ALA A 76 2.46 -9.52 -17.92
C ALA A 76 2.51 -11.01 -17.51
N PRO A 77 1.61 -11.88 -18.00
CA PRO A 77 1.56 -13.29 -17.60
C PRO A 77 2.89 -14.03 -17.79
N THR A 78 3.63 -13.73 -18.85
CA THR A 78 4.95 -14.31 -19.12
C THR A 78 5.99 -13.88 -18.08
N ASP A 79 5.95 -12.62 -17.63
CA ASP A 79 6.81 -12.14 -16.56
C ASP A 79 6.44 -12.80 -15.24
N ALA A 80 5.15 -12.91 -14.93
CA ALA A 80 4.65 -13.58 -13.72
C ALA A 80 5.14 -15.04 -13.64
N GLN A 81 5.07 -15.77 -14.75
CA GLN A 81 5.61 -17.14 -14.85
C GLN A 81 7.12 -17.18 -14.62
N ARG A 82 7.88 -16.28 -15.24
CA ARG A 82 9.34 -16.17 -15.07
C ARG A 82 9.72 -15.89 -13.62
N PHE A 83 9.10 -14.88 -13.00
CA PHE A 83 9.31 -14.54 -11.60
C PHE A 83 8.96 -15.71 -10.67
N THR A 84 7.83 -16.40 -10.93
CA THR A 84 7.43 -17.60 -10.17
C THR A 84 8.50 -18.71 -10.24
N GLN A 85 9.07 -18.96 -11.41
CA GLN A 85 10.14 -19.95 -11.57
C GLN A 85 11.42 -19.55 -10.83
N GLN A 86 11.80 -18.28 -10.91
CA GLN A 86 12.95 -17.73 -10.18
C GLN A 86 12.75 -17.87 -8.66
N TRP A 87 11.56 -17.56 -8.15
CA TRP A 87 11.23 -17.72 -6.73
C TRP A 87 11.41 -19.17 -6.25
N ARG A 88 10.93 -20.14 -7.03
CA ARG A 88 11.11 -21.57 -6.71
C ARG A 88 12.58 -21.97 -6.65
N ALA A 89 13.41 -21.44 -7.55
CA ALA A 89 14.85 -21.69 -7.56
C ALA A 89 15.53 -21.12 -6.31
N VAL A 90 15.14 -19.93 -5.86
CA VAL A 90 15.62 -19.33 -4.60
C VAL A 90 15.28 -20.22 -3.40
N GLN A 91 14.03 -20.71 -3.32
CA GLN A 91 13.61 -21.59 -2.24
C GLN A 91 14.39 -22.91 -2.21
N ALA A 92 14.66 -23.51 -3.38
CA ALA A 92 15.44 -24.74 -3.46
C ALA A 92 16.89 -24.53 -2.98
N ARG A 93 17.52 -23.40 -3.35
CA ARG A 93 18.89 -23.05 -2.93
C ARG A 93 19.02 -22.73 -1.44
N PHE A 94 17.93 -22.38 -0.76
CA PHE A 94 17.97 -21.99 0.65
C PHE A 94 18.56 -23.08 1.56
N VAL A 95 18.32 -24.36 1.25
CA VAL A 95 18.82 -25.49 2.07
C VAL A 95 20.34 -25.51 2.09
N ASP A 96 20.97 -25.31 0.92
CA ASP A 96 22.42 -25.40 0.76
C ASP A 96 23.13 -24.07 1.03
N ASN A 97 22.47 -22.94 0.72
CA ASN A 97 23.01 -21.59 0.87
C ASN A 97 21.92 -20.60 1.35
N PRO A 98 21.59 -20.59 2.66
CA PRO A 98 20.56 -19.72 3.23
C PRO A 98 20.80 -18.23 2.98
N ARG A 99 22.05 -17.77 3.16
CA ARG A 99 22.45 -16.37 2.99
C ARG A 99 22.31 -15.93 1.53
N GLY A 100 22.81 -16.74 0.59
CA GLY A 100 22.67 -16.46 -0.84
C GLY A 100 21.20 -16.41 -1.27
N ALA A 101 20.39 -17.38 -0.82
CA ALA A 101 18.96 -17.40 -1.11
C ALA A 101 18.22 -16.18 -0.53
N LEU A 102 18.57 -15.70 0.67
CA LEU A 102 17.99 -14.48 1.22
C LEU A 102 18.31 -13.25 0.38
N ALA A 103 19.58 -13.09 -0.04
CA ALA A 103 19.99 -12.00 -0.91
C ALA A 103 19.30 -12.04 -2.28
N GLU A 104 19.17 -13.25 -2.86
CA GLU A 104 18.42 -13.46 -4.11
C GLU A 104 16.92 -13.15 -3.95
N ALA A 105 16.32 -13.48 -2.80
CA ALA A 105 14.92 -13.16 -2.52
C ALA A 105 14.67 -11.65 -2.47
N ASP A 106 15.53 -10.88 -1.78
CA ASP A 106 15.46 -9.41 -1.76
C ASP A 106 15.60 -8.83 -3.17
N GLN A 107 16.58 -9.31 -3.95
CA GLN A 107 16.77 -8.89 -5.33
C GLN A 107 15.53 -9.17 -6.18
N LEU A 108 14.97 -10.37 -6.08
CA LEU A 108 13.84 -10.80 -6.89
C LEU A 108 12.58 -9.98 -6.62
N VAL A 109 12.34 -9.65 -5.35
CA VAL A 109 11.26 -8.73 -4.94
C VAL A 109 11.47 -7.34 -5.54
N ARG A 110 12.69 -6.81 -5.48
CA ARG A 110 13.02 -5.49 -6.07
C ARG A 110 12.84 -5.47 -7.58
N ASP A 111 13.30 -6.51 -8.28
CA ASP A 111 13.15 -6.65 -9.72
C ASP A 111 11.67 -6.71 -10.12
N LEU A 112 10.85 -7.41 -9.34
CA LEU A 112 9.40 -7.46 -9.53
C LEU A 112 8.75 -6.09 -9.33
N MET A 113 9.09 -5.38 -8.25
CA MET A 113 8.62 -4.01 -8.00
C MET A 113 9.00 -3.06 -9.15
N GLN A 114 10.25 -3.12 -9.60
CA GLN A 114 10.74 -2.30 -10.72
C GLN A 114 9.98 -2.62 -12.01
N ARG A 115 9.74 -3.91 -12.28
CA ARG A 115 8.96 -4.32 -13.46
C ARG A 115 7.53 -3.79 -13.42
N ARG A 116 6.94 -3.68 -12.24
CA ARG A 116 5.61 -3.08 -12.05
C ARG A 116 5.64 -1.55 -12.11
N GLY A 117 6.80 -0.90 -12.14
CA GLY A 117 6.90 0.57 -12.26
C GLY A 117 7.14 1.31 -10.95
N TYR A 118 7.41 0.60 -9.85
CA TYR A 118 7.79 1.26 -8.60
C TYR A 118 9.21 1.86 -8.69
N PRO A 119 9.44 3.06 -8.12
CA PRO A 119 10.75 3.70 -8.14
C PRO A 119 11.75 2.95 -7.26
N MET A 120 12.99 2.76 -7.75
CA MET A 120 14.07 2.11 -7.01
C MET A 120 14.89 3.11 -6.16
N GLY A 121 14.20 3.83 -5.26
CA GLY A 121 14.80 4.76 -4.30
C GLY A 121 15.26 4.08 -3.00
N GLU A 122 15.42 4.85 -1.93
CA GLU A 122 15.73 4.31 -0.59
C GLU A 122 14.66 3.32 -0.10
N PHE A 123 15.06 2.35 0.73
CA PHE A 123 14.16 1.28 1.20
C PHE A 123 12.87 1.82 1.81
N GLU A 124 12.98 2.77 2.75
CA GLU A 124 11.80 3.34 3.41
C GLU A 124 10.88 4.06 2.43
N GLN A 125 11.43 4.73 1.40
CA GLN A 125 10.65 5.38 0.36
C GLN A 125 9.92 4.38 -0.55
N ARG A 126 10.51 3.21 -0.81
CA ARG A 126 9.83 2.13 -1.55
C ARG A 126 8.74 1.46 -0.70
N ALA A 127 9.03 1.21 0.58
CA ALA A 127 8.09 0.57 1.51
C ALA A 127 6.85 1.44 1.76
N ALA A 128 7.04 2.71 2.19
CA ALA A 128 6.75 3.76 1.24
C ALA A 128 5.52 3.66 0.33
N ASP A 129 5.83 3.90 -0.92
CA ASP A 129 4.93 3.95 -2.05
C ASP A 129 4.15 2.63 -2.23
N ILE A 130 4.73 1.47 -1.91
CA ILE A 130 4.05 0.16 -1.99
C ILE A 130 2.89 0.04 -1.02
N SER A 131 3.00 0.65 0.17
CA SER A 131 1.93 0.60 1.16
C SER A 131 0.61 1.20 0.67
N VAL A 132 0.63 2.04 -0.38
CA VAL A 132 -0.60 2.62 -0.95
C VAL A 132 -1.46 1.53 -1.54
N HIS A 133 -0.89 0.66 -2.38
CA HIS A 133 -1.64 -0.43 -3.01
C HIS A 133 -1.68 -1.71 -2.17
N HIS A 134 -0.67 -1.90 -1.33
CA HIS A 134 -0.46 -3.14 -0.58
C HIS A 134 -0.22 -2.89 0.92
N PRO A 135 -1.16 -2.22 1.62
CA PRO A 135 -0.99 -1.81 3.01
C PRO A 135 -0.84 -2.98 3.99
N GLN A 136 -1.33 -4.17 3.67
CA GLN A 136 -1.29 -5.32 4.57
C GLN A 136 0.03 -6.11 4.50
N VAL A 137 0.75 -6.07 3.37
CA VAL A 137 1.98 -6.86 3.19
C VAL A 137 3.26 -6.03 3.31
N VAL A 138 3.15 -4.70 3.37
CA VAL A 138 4.30 -3.81 3.57
C VAL A 138 5.03 -4.07 4.90
N GLU A 139 4.32 -4.52 5.94
CA GLU A 139 4.95 -4.91 7.20
C GLU A 139 5.89 -6.11 7.01
N HIS A 140 5.48 -7.10 6.20
CA HIS A 140 6.36 -8.19 5.81
C HIS A 140 7.58 -7.67 5.04
N TYR A 141 7.41 -6.69 4.14
CA TYR A 141 8.56 -6.10 3.46
C TYR A 141 9.58 -5.48 4.43
N ARG A 142 9.10 -4.72 5.42
CA ARG A 142 9.96 -4.12 6.46
C ARG A 142 10.61 -5.15 7.35
N ALA A 143 9.86 -6.15 7.80
CA ALA A 143 10.39 -7.23 8.62
C ALA A 143 11.50 -7.99 7.88
N ALA A 144 11.27 -8.36 6.61
CA ALA A 144 12.26 -9.03 5.78
C ALA A 144 13.53 -8.19 5.61
N HIS A 145 13.39 -6.89 5.33
CA HIS A 145 14.51 -6.01 5.11
C HIS A 145 15.34 -5.77 6.38
N LEU A 146 14.69 -5.61 7.53
CA LEU A 146 15.38 -5.47 8.82
C LEU A 146 16.27 -6.69 9.12
N ILE A 147 15.76 -7.90 8.85
CA ILE A 147 16.52 -9.13 9.02
C ILE A 147 17.65 -9.22 7.99
N ALA A 148 17.38 -8.94 6.71
CA ALA A 148 18.40 -8.98 5.66
C ALA A 148 19.53 -7.95 5.88
N ASP A 149 19.21 -6.78 6.43
CA ASP A 149 20.20 -5.77 6.83
C ASP A 149 21.01 -6.22 8.07
N GLY A 150 20.38 -6.95 8.99
CA GLY A 150 21.05 -7.61 10.11
C GLY A 150 22.03 -8.72 9.70
N ASP A 151 21.68 -9.54 8.70
CA ASP A 151 22.58 -10.60 8.19
C ASP A 151 23.83 -10.00 7.52
N ARG A 152 23.72 -8.86 6.84
CA ARG A 152 24.90 -8.15 6.31
C ARG A 152 25.92 -7.79 7.39
N ARG A 153 25.49 -7.73 8.66
CA ARG A 153 26.35 -7.54 9.85
C ARG A 153 26.75 -8.84 10.55
N GLY A 154 26.35 -10.00 10.02
CA GLY A 154 26.64 -11.33 10.57
C GLY A 154 25.82 -11.68 11.82
N GLN A 155 24.69 -11.00 12.06
CA GLN A 155 23.96 -11.07 13.34
C GLN A 155 22.71 -11.96 13.30
N VAL A 156 22.45 -12.65 12.18
CA VAL A 156 21.22 -13.41 11.94
C VAL A 156 21.56 -14.87 11.70
N ASP A 157 20.88 -15.76 12.42
CA ASP A 157 21.01 -17.20 12.24
C ASP A 157 20.17 -17.69 11.03
N THR A 158 20.34 -18.96 10.67
CA THR A 158 19.62 -19.54 9.52
C THR A 158 18.11 -19.52 9.68
N GLU A 159 17.59 -19.55 10.91
CA GLU A 159 16.14 -19.48 11.15
C GLU A 159 15.61 -18.06 10.92
N GLY A 160 16.33 -17.03 11.37
CA GLY A 160 16.03 -15.65 11.01
C GLY A 160 16.02 -15.44 9.49
N MET A 161 16.98 -16.02 8.77
CA MET A 161 16.99 -15.97 7.30
C MET A 161 15.76 -16.65 6.69
N ARG A 162 15.32 -17.79 7.26
CA ARG A 162 14.10 -18.47 6.82
C ARG A 162 12.88 -17.56 6.98
N GLN A 163 12.74 -16.92 8.15
CA GLN A 163 11.65 -15.99 8.42
C GLN A 163 11.66 -14.79 7.46
N ALA A 164 12.84 -14.24 7.14
CA ALA A 164 12.97 -13.16 6.17
C ALA A 164 12.52 -13.59 4.75
N VAL A 165 12.87 -14.79 4.31
CA VAL A 165 12.40 -15.34 3.02
C VAL A 165 10.88 -15.54 3.03
N ILE A 166 10.28 -15.97 4.14
CA ILE A 166 8.81 -16.08 4.29
C ILE A 166 8.15 -14.71 4.17
N HIS A 167 8.72 -13.69 4.81
CA HIS A 167 8.22 -12.33 4.71
C HIS A 167 8.33 -11.76 3.29
N TYR A 168 9.46 -11.97 2.60
CA TYR A 168 9.58 -11.62 1.18
C TYR A 168 8.57 -12.37 0.31
N ARG A 169 8.29 -13.65 0.61
CA ARG A 169 7.29 -14.44 -0.12
C ARG A 169 5.90 -13.83 -0.06
N ALA A 170 5.48 -13.37 1.12
CA ALA A 170 4.15 -12.79 1.31
C ALA A 170 3.96 -11.57 0.40
N LEU A 171 4.95 -10.67 0.37
CA LEU A 171 4.94 -9.52 -0.54
C LEU A 171 5.05 -9.93 -2.01
N PHE A 172 5.90 -10.91 -2.32
CA PHE A 172 6.11 -11.39 -3.68
C PHE A 172 4.82 -11.97 -4.29
N ALA A 173 4.08 -12.77 -3.51
CA ALA A 173 2.80 -13.34 -3.94
C ALA A 173 1.79 -12.24 -4.27
N GLU A 174 1.64 -11.25 -3.39
CA GLU A 174 0.76 -10.10 -3.59
C GLU A 174 1.13 -9.30 -4.85
N LEU A 175 2.43 -9.08 -5.09
CA LEU A 175 2.90 -8.35 -6.27
C LEU A 175 2.77 -9.16 -7.57
N LEU A 176 2.70 -10.48 -7.50
CA LEU A 176 2.45 -11.36 -8.64
C LEU A 176 0.98 -11.41 -9.04
N GLU A 177 0.05 -11.14 -8.13
CA GLU A 177 -1.38 -11.20 -8.44
C GLU A 177 -1.72 -10.19 -9.55
N THR A 178 -2.08 -10.76 -10.71
CA THR A 178 -2.80 -10.06 -11.76
C THR A 178 -4.17 -9.76 -11.19
N ARG A 179 -4.52 -8.48 -11.03
CA ARG A 179 -5.93 -8.12 -11.00
C ARG A 179 -6.50 -8.43 -12.38
N ASP A 180 -6.87 -9.69 -12.58
CA ASP A 180 -7.62 -10.21 -13.72
C ASP A 180 -9.14 -9.96 -13.54
N ASP A 181 -9.54 -8.87 -12.86
CA ASP A 181 -10.95 -8.55 -12.62
C ASP A 181 -11.64 -7.80 -13.77
N ASP A 182 -11.00 -7.64 -14.94
CA ASP A 182 -11.57 -6.94 -16.10
C ASP A 182 -11.84 -7.82 -17.33
N ARG A 183 -11.92 -9.15 -17.17
CA ARG A 183 -12.24 -10.08 -18.28
C ARG A 183 -13.41 -11.05 -18.04
N ASP A 184 -14.36 -10.71 -17.16
CA ASP A 184 -15.61 -11.46 -17.03
C ASP A 184 -16.89 -10.59 -16.94
N GLY A 185 -16.83 -9.35 -17.44
CA GLY A 185 -18.00 -8.46 -17.55
C GLY A 185 -18.67 -8.45 -18.94
N GLY A 186 -18.19 -9.26 -19.88
CA GLY A 186 -18.57 -9.16 -21.28
C GLY A 186 -18.74 -10.50 -21.97
N ARG A 187 -19.84 -11.21 -21.68
CA ARG A 187 -20.63 -12.06 -22.61
C ARG A 187 -21.57 -13.02 -21.87
N ALA A 188 -22.86 -12.68 -21.84
CA ALA A 188 -24.06 -13.55 -21.77
C ALA A 188 -25.21 -12.72 -21.15
N HIS A 189 -26.38 -12.44 -21.73
CA HIS A 189 -27.13 -13.03 -22.83
C HIS A 189 -28.02 -11.95 -23.46
N HIS A 190 -27.87 -11.72 -24.76
CA HIS A 190 -28.93 -11.16 -25.61
C HIS A 190 -29.36 -12.27 -26.58
N HIS A 191 -30.39 -13.03 -26.21
CA HIS A 191 -31.17 -13.93 -27.07
C HIS A 191 -32.39 -14.41 -26.27
N GLY A 192 -33.65 -14.20 -26.61
CA GLY A 192 -34.26 -13.50 -27.71
C GLY A 192 -35.76 -13.36 -27.43
N MET A 193 -36.39 -12.37 -28.02
CA MET A 193 -37.84 -12.31 -28.16
C MET A 193 -38.32 -13.56 -28.92
N ARG A 194 -39.29 -14.29 -28.36
CA ARG A 194 -40.33 -14.95 -29.14
C ARG A 194 -41.69 -14.69 -28.54
N THR A 195 -42.53 -14.17 -29.42
CA THR A 195 -43.95 -13.89 -29.38
C THR A 195 -44.81 -15.15 -29.18
N GLN A 196 -46.07 -14.90 -28.74
CA GLN A 196 -47.28 -15.74 -28.88
C GLN A 196 -47.37 -16.94 -27.92
N SER A 197 -48.47 -17.23 -27.22
CA SER A 197 -49.88 -16.80 -27.29
C SER A 197 -50.52 -16.86 -25.90
#